data_AF-A0ABD2F3N1-F1
#
_entry.id   AF-A0ABD2F3N1-F1
#
_cell.length_a   1.000
_cell.length_b   1.000
_cell.length_c   1.000
_cell.angle_alpha   90.00
_cell.angle_beta   90.00
_cell.angle_gamma   90.00
#
_symmetry.space_group_name_H-M   'P 1'
#
loop_
_entity.id
_entity.type
_entity.pdbx_description
1 polymer ?
#
loop_
_entity_poly.entity_id
_entity_poly.type
_entity_poly.pdbx_seq_one_letter_code
_entity_poly.pdbx_strand_id
1 'polypeptide(L)'
;MTMQLGSALVLGVALCLGCGQPLLQAPERPFSVLWNVPSAHCKARFGVHLPLNALGIIANHGQHFYGQNITIFYKNHLGLYPYLGPRGTAHNGGIPQAVPLDRHLARAAYQIYHSLLPSFAGLAVLDWEEWCPLWAGNWGRRRAYQAASWTWAQQVFPDLDPQEQLHKAHTGFEQAARALMEKTLRLGQALRPHGLWGFYRYPACGNGWHGMASNYTGHCRAATLARNTQLHWLWAASSALFPSIYLPPRLPPAHHQAFVRHRLEEAFRVALAGHPHPLPVLAYARLTHRSSGRFLSQ
;
A
#
# COMPACT_ATOMS: atom_id res chain seq x y z
N MET A 1 -40.93 -46.90 58.81
CA MET A 1 -39.49 -46.75 58.56
C MET A 1 -39.30 -45.61 57.58
N THR A 2 -38.73 -44.53 58.10
CA THR A 2 -38.20 -43.36 57.40
C THR A 2 -37.06 -43.74 56.46
N MET A 3 -37.00 -43.17 55.25
CA MET A 3 -35.78 -42.92 54.46
C MET A 3 -36.16 -41.98 53.29
N GLN A 4 -35.99 -40.66 53.48
CA GLN A 4 -34.86 -39.84 53.01
C GLN A 4 -34.90 -39.54 51.50
N LEU A 5 -35.41 -38.34 51.17
CA LEU A 5 -35.16 -37.65 49.90
C LEU A 5 -33.67 -37.29 49.82
N GLY A 6 -32.97 -37.82 48.83
CA GLY A 6 -31.66 -37.35 48.43
C GLY A 6 -31.78 -36.19 47.44
N SER A 7 -31.42 -34.98 47.87
CA SER A 7 -31.24 -33.82 47.00
C SER A 7 -30.01 -34.02 46.12
N ALA A 8 -30.19 -34.38 44.86
CA ALA A 8 -29.10 -34.40 43.88
C ALA A 8 -28.84 -32.97 43.39
N LEU A 9 -27.76 -32.37 43.87
CA LEU A 9 -27.25 -31.09 43.40
C LEU A 9 -26.63 -31.30 42.01
N VAL A 10 -27.39 -31.00 40.95
CA VAL A 10 -26.86 -31.02 39.58
C VAL A 10 -25.98 -29.78 39.41
N LEU A 11 -24.68 -29.94 39.60
CA LEU A 11 -23.67 -28.97 39.17
C LEU A 11 -23.64 -28.98 37.63
N GLY A 12 -24.41 -28.09 37.02
CA GLY A 12 -24.28 -27.76 35.61
C GLY A 12 -22.95 -27.08 35.37
N VAL A 13 -21.94 -27.84 34.94
CA VAL A 13 -20.72 -27.27 34.37
C VAL A 13 -21.10 -26.72 33.00
N ALA A 14 -21.38 -25.42 32.95
CA ALA A 14 -21.40 -24.67 31.71
C ALA A 14 -19.98 -24.66 31.15
N LEU A 15 -19.66 -25.64 30.32
CA LEU A 15 -18.51 -25.59 29.41
C LEU A 15 -18.79 -24.46 28.41
N CYS A 16 -18.39 -23.24 28.77
CA CYS A 16 -18.11 -22.22 27.79
C CYS A 16 -16.99 -22.75 26.90
N LEU A 17 -17.35 -23.41 25.80
CA LEU A 17 -16.50 -23.55 24.62
C LEU A 17 -16.29 -22.12 24.09
N GLY A 18 -15.43 -21.37 24.77
CA GLY A 18 -14.77 -20.24 24.15
C GLY A 18 -14.12 -20.82 22.91
N CYS A 19 -14.62 -20.43 21.74
CA CYS A 19 -13.93 -20.62 20.48
C CYS A 19 -12.59 -19.89 20.63
N GLY A 20 -11.60 -20.59 21.17
CA GLY A 20 -10.22 -20.18 21.11
C GLY A 20 -9.95 -19.95 19.64
N GLN A 21 -9.64 -18.70 19.29
CA GLN A 21 -9.15 -18.39 17.95
C GLN A 21 -8.03 -19.40 17.66
N PRO A 22 -8.04 -20.06 16.49
CA PRO A 22 -6.94 -20.94 16.16
C PRO A 22 -5.66 -20.12 16.29
N LEU A 23 -4.73 -20.61 17.11
CA LEU A 23 -3.36 -20.12 17.16
C LEU A 23 -2.91 -19.94 15.71
N LEU A 24 -2.55 -18.71 15.35
CA LEU A 24 -2.08 -18.35 14.02
C LEU A 24 -1.05 -19.38 13.58
N GLN A 25 -1.43 -20.25 12.65
CA GLN A 25 -0.47 -21.14 12.00
C GLN A 25 0.60 -20.24 11.40
N ALA A 26 1.85 -20.48 11.78
CA ALA A 26 2.97 -19.87 11.10
C ALA A 26 2.80 -20.14 9.59
N PRO A 27 3.01 -19.14 8.72
CA PRO A 27 2.84 -19.34 7.29
C PRO A 27 3.72 -20.51 6.84
N GLU A 28 3.16 -21.43 6.05
CA GLU A 28 3.88 -22.61 5.53
C GLU A 28 5.19 -22.21 4.81
N ARG A 29 5.26 -20.95 4.33
CA ARG A 29 6.47 -20.34 3.79
C ARG A 29 6.79 -19.03 4.50
N PRO A 30 7.87 -18.97 5.30
CA PRO A 30 8.27 -17.73 5.99
C PRO A 30 8.76 -16.64 5.04
N PHE A 31 9.17 -17.02 3.82
CA PHE A 31 9.59 -16.10 2.76
C PHE A 31 8.98 -16.53 1.43
N SER A 32 8.36 -15.59 0.72
CA SER A 32 7.69 -15.82 -0.56
C SER A 32 8.17 -14.83 -1.61
N VAL A 33 8.41 -15.32 -2.83
CA VAL A 33 8.76 -14.50 -3.99
C VAL A 33 7.60 -14.55 -4.97
N LEU A 34 7.10 -13.37 -5.36
CA LEU A 34 6.00 -13.24 -6.31
C LEU A 34 6.47 -12.57 -7.60
N TRP A 35 5.93 -13.07 -8.72
CA TRP A 35 6.21 -12.55 -10.05
C TRP A 35 5.15 -11.55 -10.49
N ASN A 36 5.50 -10.26 -10.43
CA ASN A 36 4.66 -9.17 -10.91
C ASN A 36 5.27 -8.49 -12.16
N VAL A 37 5.59 -9.30 -13.18
CA VAL A 37 6.11 -8.86 -14.48
C VAL A 37 5.16 -9.36 -15.57
N PRO A 38 4.83 -8.57 -16.60
CA PRO A 38 3.87 -8.94 -17.65
C PRO A 38 4.48 -9.94 -18.67
N SER A 39 4.93 -11.10 -18.19
CA SER A 39 5.65 -12.10 -18.99
C SER A 39 4.75 -13.04 -19.80
N ALA A 40 3.43 -13.00 -19.63
CA ALA A 40 2.49 -13.72 -20.51
C ALA A 40 2.74 -13.45 -22.01
N HIS A 41 3.15 -12.21 -22.35
CA HIS A 41 3.48 -11.84 -23.73
C HIS A 41 4.71 -12.57 -24.28
N CYS A 42 5.65 -12.98 -23.42
CA CYS A 42 6.85 -13.70 -23.83
C CYS A 42 6.51 -15.05 -24.46
N LYS A 43 5.59 -15.78 -23.85
CA LYS A 43 5.07 -17.03 -24.40
C LYS A 43 4.27 -16.78 -25.68
N ALA A 44 3.30 -15.85 -25.62
CA ALA A 44 2.37 -15.61 -26.72
C ALA A 44 3.06 -15.13 -28.01
N ARG A 45 4.10 -14.30 -27.88
CA ARG A 45 4.79 -13.69 -29.03
C ARG A 45 6.07 -14.42 -29.45
N PHE A 46 6.79 -15.02 -28.51
CA PHE A 46 8.13 -15.55 -28.76
C PHE A 46 8.28 -17.03 -28.40
N GLY A 47 7.23 -17.70 -27.91
CA GLY A 47 7.32 -19.09 -27.45
C GLY A 47 8.21 -19.27 -26.20
N VAL A 48 8.57 -18.19 -25.51
CA VAL A 48 9.47 -18.24 -24.35
C VAL A 48 8.67 -18.50 -23.08
N HIS A 49 8.94 -19.64 -22.44
CA HIS A 49 8.34 -20.04 -21.18
C HIS A 49 9.30 -19.80 -20.02
N LEU A 50 8.91 -18.97 -19.05
CA LEU A 50 9.70 -18.77 -17.83
C LEU A 50 9.37 -19.88 -16.81
N PRO A 51 10.36 -20.65 -16.30
CA PRO A 51 10.13 -21.78 -15.39
C PRO A 51 9.90 -21.33 -13.93
N LEU A 52 9.00 -20.38 -13.70
CA LEU A 52 8.80 -19.71 -12.40
C LEU A 52 8.43 -20.69 -11.27
N ASN A 53 7.56 -21.68 -11.56
CA ASN A 53 7.16 -22.68 -10.57
C ASN A 53 8.33 -23.56 -10.10
N ALA A 54 9.23 -23.94 -11.02
CA ALA A 54 10.42 -24.72 -10.69
C ALA A 54 11.41 -23.94 -9.80
N LEU A 55 11.35 -22.60 -9.85
CA LEU A 55 12.13 -21.69 -9.02
C LEU A 55 11.43 -21.33 -7.70
N GLY A 56 10.25 -21.92 -7.41
CA GLY A 56 9.46 -21.58 -6.24
C GLY A 56 8.85 -20.18 -6.27
N ILE A 57 8.83 -19.51 -7.43
CA ILE A 57 8.28 -18.17 -7.61
C ILE A 57 6.78 -18.28 -7.90
N ILE A 58 5.98 -17.64 -7.05
CA ILE A 58 4.52 -17.58 -7.18
C ILE A 58 4.17 -16.60 -8.31
N ALA A 59 3.45 -17.07 -9.33
CA ALA A 59 2.96 -16.24 -10.42
C ALA A 59 1.46 -16.42 -10.59
N ASN A 60 0.77 -15.44 -11.14
CA ASN A 60 -0.61 -15.64 -11.57
C ASN A 60 -0.70 -16.76 -12.63
N HIS A 61 -1.88 -17.38 -12.73
CA HIS A 61 -2.17 -18.36 -13.77
C HIS A 61 -1.76 -17.83 -15.15
N GLY A 62 -1.10 -18.66 -15.96
CA GLY A 62 -0.62 -18.28 -17.29
C GLY A 62 0.44 -17.15 -17.31
N GLN A 63 1.00 -16.76 -16.15
CA GLN A 63 1.86 -15.58 -16.00
C GLN A 63 1.18 -14.26 -16.41
N HIS A 64 -0.16 -14.20 -16.30
CA HIS A 64 -0.90 -12.98 -16.54
C HIS A 64 -0.53 -11.90 -15.52
N PHE A 65 -0.49 -10.65 -15.97
CA PHE A 65 -0.10 -9.55 -15.10
C PHE A 65 -1.11 -9.26 -13.98
N TYR A 66 -2.40 -9.46 -14.26
CA TYR A 66 -3.49 -9.38 -13.28
C TYR A 66 -4.01 -10.79 -12.97
N GLY A 67 -4.29 -11.07 -11.70
CA GLY A 67 -4.76 -12.39 -11.29
C GLY A 67 -4.93 -12.55 -9.78
N GLN A 68 -5.11 -13.80 -9.34
CA GLN A 68 -5.53 -14.10 -7.97
C GLN A 68 -4.38 -14.25 -6.96
N ASN A 69 -3.12 -14.32 -7.41
CA ASN A 69 -1.95 -14.31 -6.53
C ASN A 69 -1.44 -12.90 -6.26
N ILE A 70 -1.41 -12.05 -7.30
CA ILE A 70 -1.09 -10.63 -7.19
C ILE A 70 -1.87 -9.84 -8.24
N THR A 71 -2.47 -8.72 -7.83
CA THR A 71 -3.07 -7.73 -8.71
C THR A 71 -2.63 -6.34 -8.27
N ILE A 72 -2.04 -5.58 -9.20
CA ILE A 72 -1.68 -4.18 -8.99
C ILE A 72 -2.72 -3.27 -9.64
N PHE A 73 -3.25 -2.30 -8.90
CA PHE A 73 -4.19 -1.31 -9.39
C PHE A 73 -3.47 0.01 -9.61
N TYR A 74 -3.14 0.29 -10.87
CA TYR A 74 -2.63 1.61 -11.27
C TYR A 74 -3.67 2.70 -11.05
N LYS A 75 -3.22 3.95 -11.07
CA LYS A 75 -4.00 5.18 -10.81
C LYS A 75 -5.36 5.29 -11.53
N ASN A 76 -5.54 4.63 -12.67
CA ASN A 76 -6.77 4.65 -13.47
C ASN A 76 -7.60 3.34 -13.37
N HIS A 77 -7.19 2.38 -12.54
CA HIS A 77 -7.78 1.04 -12.48
C HIS A 77 -8.59 0.77 -11.19
N LEU A 78 -8.55 1.67 -10.20
CA LEU A 78 -9.34 1.53 -8.97
C LEU A 78 -9.89 2.87 -8.47
N GLY A 79 -11.21 2.95 -8.38
CA GLY A 79 -11.96 4.12 -7.98
C GLY A 79 -11.80 5.30 -8.96
N LEU A 80 -12.14 6.48 -8.44
CA LEU A 80 -11.93 7.77 -9.09
C LEU A 80 -10.74 8.46 -8.43
N TYR A 81 -9.53 7.93 -8.60
CA TYR A 81 -8.33 8.56 -8.01
C TYR A 81 -8.07 9.93 -8.65
N PRO A 82 -8.00 11.03 -7.87
CA PRO A 82 -7.76 12.36 -8.42
C PRO A 82 -6.28 12.58 -8.72
N TYR A 83 -5.96 13.10 -9.90
CA TYR A 83 -4.60 13.47 -10.27
C TYR A 83 -4.54 14.56 -11.33
N LEU A 84 -3.39 15.24 -11.42
CA LEU A 84 -3.06 16.23 -12.42
C LEU A 84 -2.22 15.61 -13.55
N GLY A 85 -2.67 15.72 -14.79
CA GLY A 85 -1.95 15.26 -15.98
C GLY A 85 -0.73 16.15 -16.33
N PRO A 86 0.04 15.80 -17.38
CA PRO A 86 1.30 16.48 -17.74
C PRO A 86 1.18 18.00 -17.99
N ARG A 87 -0.01 18.50 -18.35
CA ARG A 87 -0.30 19.92 -18.59
C ARG A 87 -1.23 20.53 -17.53
N GLY A 88 -1.31 19.93 -16.33
CA GLY A 88 -2.21 20.37 -15.27
C GLY A 88 -3.68 19.97 -15.48
N THR A 89 -4.00 19.17 -16.49
CA THR A 89 -5.35 18.66 -16.73
C THR A 89 -5.84 17.87 -15.52
N ALA A 90 -6.95 18.30 -14.92
CA ALA A 90 -7.52 17.65 -13.75
C ALA A 90 -8.30 16.39 -14.15
N HIS A 91 -7.93 15.25 -13.57
CA HIS A 91 -8.68 14.01 -13.65
C HIS A 91 -9.37 13.76 -12.31
N ASN A 92 -10.67 13.44 -12.33
CA ASN A 92 -11.50 13.24 -11.13
C ASN A 92 -11.41 14.41 -10.13
N GLY A 93 -11.38 15.66 -10.62
CA GLY A 93 -11.21 16.85 -9.80
C GLY A 93 -9.76 17.23 -9.51
N GLY A 94 -8.78 16.39 -9.87
CA GLY A 94 -7.34 16.70 -9.83
C GLY A 94 -6.71 16.67 -8.44
N ILE A 95 -7.45 17.02 -7.39
CA ILE A 95 -7.02 17.03 -5.99
C ILE A 95 -7.96 16.19 -5.09
N PRO A 96 -7.48 15.65 -3.96
CA PRO A 96 -8.27 14.82 -3.04
C PRO A 96 -9.61 15.42 -2.60
N GLN A 97 -9.64 16.70 -2.22
CA GLN A 97 -10.84 17.35 -1.69
C GLN A 97 -11.88 17.73 -2.75
N ALA A 98 -11.55 17.56 -4.04
CA ALA A 98 -12.45 17.86 -5.15
C ALA A 98 -13.15 16.61 -5.73
N VAL A 99 -12.81 15.40 -5.27
CA VAL A 99 -13.46 14.18 -5.74
C VAL A 99 -14.63 13.77 -4.84
N PRO A 100 -15.81 13.45 -5.39
CA PRO A 100 -16.89 12.85 -4.60
C PRO A 100 -16.50 11.45 -4.10
N LEU A 101 -16.29 11.34 -2.78
CA LEU A 101 -15.79 10.13 -2.13
C LEU A 101 -16.73 8.93 -2.26
N ASP A 102 -18.04 9.17 -2.20
CA ASP A 102 -19.09 8.16 -2.43
C ASP A 102 -18.99 7.56 -3.83
N ARG A 103 -18.84 8.39 -4.87
CA ARG A 103 -18.67 7.93 -6.25
C ARG A 103 -17.35 7.21 -6.45
N HIS A 104 -16.28 7.68 -5.81
CA HIS A 104 -14.99 7.00 -5.80
C HIS A 104 -15.13 5.57 -5.28
N LEU A 105 -15.76 5.40 -4.10
CA LEU A 105 -15.92 4.10 -3.45
C LEU A 105 -16.87 3.18 -4.22
N ALA A 106 -17.97 3.70 -4.78
CA ALA A 106 -18.87 2.93 -5.62
C ALA A 106 -18.14 2.37 -6.87
N ARG A 107 -17.33 3.21 -7.53
CA ARG A 107 -16.52 2.78 -8.68
C ARG A 107 -15.47 1.74 -8.28
N ALA A 108 -14.80 1.95 -7.15
CA ALA A 108 -13.82 1.01 -6.62
C ALA A 108 -14.46 -0.35 -6.29
N ALA A 109 -15.62 -0.37 -5.64
CA ALA A 109 -16.36 -1.60 -5.31
C ALA A 109 -16.71 -2.39 -6.56
N TYR A 110 -17.22 -1.73 -7.60
CA TYR A 110 -17.50 -2.34 -8.89
C TYR A 110 -16.24 -2.96 -9.50
N GLN A 111 -15.13 -2.23 -9.54
CA GLN A 111 -13.88 -2.72 -10.13
C GLN A 111 -13.29 -3.90 -9.35
N ILE A 112 -13.37 -3.88 -8.02
CA ILE A 112 -12.95 -5.00 -7.16
C ILE A 112 -13.81 -6.24 -7.44
N TYR A 113 -15.12 -6.07 -7.54
CA TYR A 113 -16.06 -7.16 -7.82
C TYR A 113 -15.72 -7.90 -9.12
N HIS A 114 -15.37 -7.14 -10.17
CA HIS A 114 -15.09 -7.68 -11.49
C HIS A 114 -13.65 -8.18 -11.67
N SER A 115 -12.70 -7.72 -10.85
CA SER A 115 -11.28 -8.05 -11.02
C SER A 115 -10.82 -9.21 -10.13
N LEU A 116 -11.44 -9.37 -8.95
CA LEU A 116 -10.99 -10.31 -7.91
C LEU A 116 -12.10 -11.28 -7.54
N LEU A 117 -11.78 -12.57 -7.41
CA LEU A 117 -12.73 -13.57 -6.94
C LEU A 117 -13.12 -13.30 -5.46
N PRO A 118 -14.33 -13.69 -5.01
CA PRO A 118 -14.71 -13.57 -3.60
C PRO A 118 -13.71 -14.21 -2.63
N SER A 119 -13.10 -15.33 -3.03
CA SER A 119 -12.08 -16.08 -2.27
C SER A 119 -10.65 -15.54 -2.44
N PHE A 120 -10.47 -14.34 -3.00
CA PHE A 120 -9.15 -13.76 -3.21
C PHE A 120 -8.36 -13.66 -1.90
N ALA A 121 -7.20 -14.31 -1.87
CA ALA A 121 -6.25 -14.29 -0.76
C ALA A 121 -4.84 -13.84 -1.20
N GLY A 122 -4.75 -13.20 -2.37
CA GLY A 122 -3.50 -12.70 -2.94
C GLY A 122 -3.15 -11.28 -2.50
N LEU A 123 -2.17 -10.69 -3.17
CA LEU A 123 -1.73 -9.31 -2.94
C LEU A 123 -2.53 -8.32 -3.79
N ALA A 124 -3.19 -7.36 -3.15
CA ALA A 124 -3.89 -6.27 -3.81
C ALA A 124 -3.15 -4.95 -3.59
N VAL A 125 -2.38 -4.55 -4.59
CA VAL A 125 -1.42 -3.44 -4.47
C VAL A 125 -1.97 -2.19 -5.16
N LEU A 126 -2.16 -1.10 -4.42
CA LEU A 126 -2.62 0.16 -4.98
C LEU A 126 -1.42 1.03 -5.36
N ASP A 127 -1.27 1.33 -6.65
CA ASP A 127 -0.16 2.10 -7.21
C ASP A 127 -0.57 3.53 -7.52
N TRP A 128 -0.70 4.32 -6.44
CA TRP A 128 -1.09 5.73 -6.46
C TRP A 128 0.12 6.60 -6.10
N GLU A 129 0.81 7.11 -7.13
CA GLU A 129 2.09 7.83 -6.95
C GLU A 129 2.00 9.34 -7.20
N GLU A 130 0.82 9.88 -7.49
CA GLU A 130 0.74 11.23 -8.04
C GLU A 130 0.94 12.31 -6.97
N TRP A 131 0.41 12.09 -5.77
CA TRP A 131 0.56 12.98 -4.61
C TRP A 131 0.93 12.21 -3.33
N CYS A 132 1.43 12.93 -2.33
CA CYS A 132 1.63 12.42 -0.96
C CYS A 132 0.41 12.78 -0.11
N PRO A 133 -0.13 11.89 0.74
CA PRO A 133 -1.27 12.22 1.59
C PRO A 133 -1.00 13.31 2.62
N LEU A 134 0.28 13.53 2.99
CA LEU A 134 0.69 14.66 3.80
C LEU A 134 1.13 15.82 2.91
N TRP A 135 0.63 17.02 3.20
CA TRP A 135 0.91 18.26 2.48
C TRP A 135 2.41 18.49 2.32
N ALA A 136 3.16 18.36 3.42
CA ALA A 136 4.60 18.55 3.45
C ALA A 136 5.39 17.58 2.55
N GLY A 137 4.78 16.47 2.12
CA GLY A 137 5.38 15.51 1.19
C GLY A 137 5.22 15.85 -0.29
N ASN A 138 4.47 16.91 -0.62
CA ASN A 138 4.18 17.32 -2.01
C ASN A 138 5.19 18.35 -2.55
N TRP A 139 6.47 17.98 -2.60
CA TRP A 139 7.54 18.83 -3.15
C TRP A 139 7.83 18.58 -4.64
N GLY A 140 8.70 19.40 -5.24
CA GLY A 140 9.10 19.29 -6.64
C GLY A 140 7.88 19.43 -7.56
N ARG A 141 7.72 18.49 -8.50
CA ARG A 141 6.56 18.47 -9.41
C ARG A 141 5.22 18.35 -8.68
N ARG A 142 5.19 17.79 -7.47
CA ARG A 142 3.96 17.64 -6.68
C ARG A 142 3.49 18.93 -6.02
N ARG A 143 4.27 20.03 -6.07
CA ARG A 143 3.80 21.35 -5.64
C ARG A 143 2.57 21.82 -6.41
N ALA A 144 2.35 21.30 -7.62
CA ALA A 144 1.13 21.53 -8.38
C ALA A 144 -0.14 21.16 -7.60
N TYR A 145 -0.12 20.14 -6.73
CA TYR A 145 -1.26 19.78 -5.88
C TYR A 145 -1.52 20.79 -4.78
N GLN A 146 -0.46 21.39 -4.22
CA GLN A 146 -0.58 22.46 -3.23
C GLN A 146 -1.17 23.72 -3.87
N ALA A 147 -0.68 24.08 -5.05
CA ALA A 147 -1.20 25.22 -5.82
C ALA A 147 -2.66 25.01 -6.25
N ALA A 148 -3.00 23.82 -6.77
CA ALA A 148 -4.38 23.50 -7.14
C ALA A 148 -5.32 23.50 -5.93
N SER A 149 -4.86 23.00 -4.78
CA SER A 149 -5.63 23.05 -3.53
C SER A 149 -5.86 24.46 -3.04
N TRP A 150 -4.87 25.34 -3.20
CA TRP A 150 -4.99 26.76 -2.89
C TRP A 150 -6.03 27.45 -3.79
N THR A 151 -5.91 27.27 -5.11
CA THR A 151 -6.88 27.82 -6.08
C THR A 151 -8.29 27.33 -5.79
N TRP A 152 -8.45 26.04 -5.45
CA TRP A 152 -9.73 25.50 -5.02
C TRP A 152 -10.25 26.20 -3.76
N ALA A 153 -9.41 26.44 -2.75
CA ALA A 153 -9.83 27.12 -1.53
C ALA A 153 -10.24 28.58 -1.78
N GLN A 154 -9.56 29.30 -2.67
CA GLN A 154 -9.94 30.65 -3.08
C GLN A 154 -11.33 30.70 -3.73
N GLN A 155 -11.67 29.67 -4.50
CA GLN A 155 -12.97 29.58 -5.19
C GLN A 155 -14.09 29.16 -4.24
N VAL A 156 -13.82 28.22 -3.34
CA VAL A 156 -14.82 27.67 -2.41
C VAL A 156 -15.04 28.56 -1.20
N PHE A 157 -14.03 29.32 -0.79
CA PHE A 157 -14.06 30.21 0.37
C PHE A 157 -13.61 31.64 0.00
N PRO A 158 -14.33 32.33 -0.90
CA PRO A 158 -13.92 33.63 -1.42
C PRO A 158 -13.90 34.73 -0.35
N ASP A 159 -14.70 34.59 0.70
CA ASP A 159 -14.86 35.60 1.76
C ASP A 159 -13.80 35.49 2.87
N LEU A 160 -13.04 34.39 2.91
CA LEU A 160 -11.97 34.20 3.90
C LEU A 160 -10.70 34.93 3.47
N ASP A 161 -9.88 35.35 4.44
CA ASP A 161 -8.59 35.95 4.13
C ASP A 161 -7.61 34.91 3.54
N PRO A 162 -6.52 35.34 2.88
CA PRO A 162 -5.58 34.42 2.25
C PRO A 162 -4.96 33.39 3.21
N GLN A 163 -4.65 33.73 4.47
CA GLN A 163 -4.09 32.76 5.42
C GLN A 163 -5.12 31.70 5.80
N GLU A 164 -6.37 32.07 5.98
CA GLU A 164 -7.46 31.13 6.22
C GLU A 164 -7.72 30.23 5.00
N GLN A 165 -7.67 30.79 3.79
CA GLN A 165 -7.73 30.00 2.55
C GLN A 165 -6.58 28.98 2.46
N LEU A 166 -5.34 29.36 2.83
CA LEU A 166 -4.22 28.43 2.94
C LEU A 166 -4.55 27.27 3.86
N HIS A 167 -5.08 27.60 5.03
CA HIS A 167 -5.38 26.64 6.06
C HIS A 167 -6.46 25.67 5.59
N LYS A 168 -7.50 26.16 4.89
CA LYS A 168 -8.53 25.31 4.25
C LYS A 168 -7.95 24.44 3.15
N ALA A 169 -7.06 24.95 2.31
CA ALA A 169 -6.39 24.17 1.27
C ALA A 169 -5.56 23.03 1.87
N HIS A 170 -4.77 23.34 2.92
CA HIS A 170 -3.90 22.38 3.60
C HIS A 170 -4.72 21.28 4.31
N THR A 171 -5.63 21.69 5.20
CA THR A 171 -6.42 20.75 6.00
C THR A 171 -7.38 19.94 5.14
N GLY A 172 -8.05 20.57 4.17
CA GLY A 172 -8.94 19.90 3.23
C GLY A 172 -8.21 18.84 2.40
N PHE A 173 -7.01 19.16 1.90
CA PHE A 173 -6.19 18.20 1.17
C PHE A 173 -5.84 16.97 2.00
N GLU A 174 -5.27 17.15 3.21
CA GLU A 174 -4.83 16.01 4.03
C GLU A 174 -6.01 15.17 4.53
N GLN A 175 -7.12 15.80 4.93
CA GLN A 175 -8.33 15.09 5.36
C GLN A 175 -8.93 14.26 4.23
N ALA A 176 -9.07 14.83 3.03
CA ALA A 176 -9.62 14.13 1.89
C ALA A 176 -8.65 13.05 1.36
N ALA A 177 -7.35 13.30 1.36
CA ALA A 177 -6.33 12.31 0.99
C ALA A 177 -6.37 11.09 1.93
N ARG A 178 -6.45 11.33 3.24
CA ARG A 178 -6.64 10.26 4.23
C ARG A 178 -7.95 9.52 3.97
N ALA A 179 -9.07 10.22 3.84
CA ALA A 179 -10.37 9.59 3.63
C ALA A 179 -10.40 8.69 2.39
N LEU A 180 -9.83 9.15 1.27
CA LEU A 180 -9.71 8.37 0.04
C LEU A 180 -8.87 7.11 0.25
N MET A 181 -7.64 7.25 0.76
CA MET A 181 -6.73 6.12 0.91
C MET A 181 -7.24 5.11 1.95
N GLU A 182 -7.65 5.58 3.13
CA GLU A 182 -8.11 4.75 4.25
C GLU A 182 -9.39 3.99 3.90
N LYS A 183 -10.41 4.68 3.35
CA LYS A 183 -11.69 4.02 3.02
C LYS A 183 -11.56 3.08 1.83
N THR A 184 -10.65 3.33 0.88
CA THR A 184 -10.40 2.40 -0.23
C THR A 184 -9.78 1.10 0.27
N LEU A 185 -8.81 1.16 1.18
CA LEU A 185 -8.23 -0.05 1.80
C LEU A 185 -9.28 -0.83 2.59
N ARG A 186 -10.09 -0.14 3.40
CA ARG A 186 -11.17 -0.77 4.18
C ARG A 186 -12.24 -1.39 3.28
N LEU A 187 -12.60 -0.74 2.18
CA LEU A 187 -13.52 -1.29 1.19
C LEU A 187 -12.95 -2.57 0.56
N GLY A 188 -11.67 -2.54 0.15
CA GLY A 188 -10.98 -3.71 -0.38
C GLY A 188 -11.01 -4.89 0.58
N GLN A 189 -10.68 -4.66 1.85
CA GLN A 189 -10.73 -5.70 2.89
C GLN A 189 -12.16 -6.16 3.21
N ALA A 190 -13.14 -5.27 3.23
CA ALA A 190 -14.54 -5.67 3.44
C ALA A 190 -15.06 -6.58 2.31
N LEU A 191 -14.68 -6.29 1.06
CA LEU A 191 -15.08 -7.08 -0.10
C LEU A 191 -14.26 -8.35 -0.28
N ARG A 192 -12.96 -8.33 0.08
CA ARG A 192 -11.99 -9.42 -0.08
C ARG A 192 -11.18 -9.57 1.22
N PRO A 193 -11.75 -10.18 2.27
CA PRO A 193 -11.19 -10.16 3.62
C PRO A 193 -9.90 -10.95 3.78
N HIS A 194 -9.64 -11.92 2.91
CA HIS A 194 -8.38 -12.68 2.91
C HIS A 194 -7.29 -12.03 2.05
N GLY A 195 -7.62 -10.95 1.31
CA GLY A 195 -6.66 -10.23 0.49
C GLY A 195 -5.69 -9.39 1.33
N LEU A 196 -4.46 -9.30 0.85
CA LEU A 196 -3.41 -8.46 1.44
C LEU A 196 -3.35 -7.11 0.70
N TRP A 197 -3.95 -6.09 1.30
CA TRP A 197 -4.16 -4.75 0.74
C TRP A 197 -3.16 -3.74 1.29
N GLY A 198 -2.65 -2.90 0.39
CA GLY A 198 -1.69 -1.85 0.75
C GLY A 198 -1.27 -1.02 -0.45
N PHE A 199 -0.60 0.09 -0.17
CA PHE A 199 -0.09 0.99 -1.21
C PHE A 199 1.35 0.69 -1.59
N TYR A 200 1.62 0.64 -2.89
CA TYR A 200 2.97 0.57 -3.43
C TYR A 200 3.83 1.75 -2.95
N ARG A 201 5.10 1.47 -2.63
CA ARG A 201 6.12 2.39 -2.09
C ARG A 201 5.93 2.85 -0.65
N TYR A 202 4.94 2.34 0.07
CA TYR A 202 4.73 2.68 1.47
C TYR A 202 5.20 1.54 2.40
N PRO A 203 5.94 1.86 3.49
CA PRO A 203 6.46 3.19 3.80
C PRO A 203 7.63 3.62 2.92
N ALA A 204 7.87 4.92 2.88
CA ALA A 204 9.05 5.50 2.23
C ALA A 204 10.19 5.68 3.25
N CYS A 205 11.45 5.65 2.81
CA CYS A 205 12.61 5.89 3.67
C CYS A 205 13.31 7.24 3.38
N GLY A 206 13.18 7.76 2.15
CA GLY A 206 13.84 9.00 1.74
C GLY A 206 15.36 8.91 1.60
N ASN A 207 15.93 7.70 1.64
CA ASN A 207 17.36 7.41 1.49
C ASN A 207 17.84 7.36 0.02
N GLY A 208 17.29 8.22 -0.85
CA GLY A 208 17.68 8.26 -2.26
C GLY A 208 19.14 8.66 -2.47
N TRP A 209 19.76 8.14 -3.54
CA TRP A 209 21.10 8.54 -3.96
C TRP A 209 21.05 9.83 -4.79
N HIS A 210 21.90 10.80 -4.44
CA HIS A 210 21.97 12.11 -5.10
C HIS A 210 23.40 12.48 -5.55
N GLY A 211 24.33 11.52 -5.64
CA GLY A 211 25.66 11.71 -6.23
C GLY A 211 26.76 12.21 -5.30
N MET A 212 26.45 12.61 -4.06
CA MET A 212 27.47 12.97 -3.06
C MET A 212 27.81 11.76 -2.18
N ALA A 213 29.01 11.22 -2.38
CA ALA A 213 29.43 9.92 -1.85
C ALA A 213 30.02 9.93 -0.43
N SER A 214 30.56 11.06 0.04
CA SER A 214 31.40 11.05 1.25
C SER A 214 30.68 10.58 2.51
N ASN A 215 29.36 10.80 2.64
CA ASN A 215 28.61 10.52 3.88
C ASN A 215 27.31 9.71 3.63
N TYR A 216 27.21 8.95 2.55
CA TYR A 216 26.00 8.17 2.30
C TYR A 216 25.95 6.90 3.16
N THR A 217 25.07 6.89 4.15
CA THR A 217 24.92 5.75 5.10
C THR A 217 23.75 4.82 4.76
N GLY A 218 22.90 5.21 3.80
CA GLY A 218 21.66 4.49 3.48
C GLY A 218 20.51 4.69 4.49
N HIS A 219 20.73 5.39 5.61
CA HIS A 219 19.69 5.62 6.63
C HIS A 219 18.50 6.41 6.07
N CYS A 220 17.31 6.12 6.61
CA CYS A 220 16.13 6.91 6.31
C CYS A 220 16.30 8.34 6.83
N ARG A 221 15.79 9.32 6.08
CA ARG A 221 15.79 10.72 6.54
C ARG A 221 14.84 10.85 7.73
N ALA A 222 15.27 11.53 8.79
CA ALA A 222 14.46 11.77 9.99
C ALA A 222 13.09 12.38 9.67
N ALA A 223 13.03 13.36 8.76
CA ALA A 223 11.77 13.95 8.31
C ALA A 223 10.83 12.94 7.62
N THR A 224 11.37 11.89 6.98
CA THR A 224 10.56 10.81 6.41
C THR A 224 10.03 9.88 7.50
N LEU A 225 10.87 9.52 8.47
CA LEU A 225 10.45 8.73 9.64
C LEU A 225 9.31 9.42 10.40
N ALA A 226 9.44 10.72 10.65
CA ALA A 226 8.41 11.52 11.31
C ALA A 226 7.09 11.54 10.52
N ARG A 227 7.15 11.69 9.19
CA ARG A 227 5.96 11.58 8.32
C ARG A 227 5.34 10.19 8.38
N ASN A 228 6.14 9.13 8.37
CA ASN A 228 5.62 7.77 8.49
C ASN A 228 4.94 7.54 9.84
N THR A 229 5.43 8.16 10.92
CA THR A 229 4.74 8.13 12.22
C THR A 229 3.37 8.85 12.15
N GLN A 230 3.27 9.98 11.46
CA GLN A 230 1.97 10.66 11.24
C GLN A 230 1.00 9.85 10.38
N LEU A 231 1.53 8.98 9.51
CA LEU A 231 0.74 8.05 8.69
C LEU A 231 0.30 6.79 9.43
N HIS A 232 0.26 6.78 10.77
CA HIS A 232 -0.24 5.65 11.56
C HIS A 232 -1.57 5.08 11.04
N TRP A 233 -2.49 5.96 10.64
CA TRP A 233 -3.79 5.57 10.09
C TRP A 233 -3.68 4.72 8.82
N LEU A 234 -2.65 4.91 8.00
CA LEU A 234 -2.42 4.17 6.77
C LEU A 234 -1.97 2.73 7.08
N TRP A 235 -1.10 2.58 8.07
CA TRP A 235 -0.62 1.27 8.52
C TRP A 235 -1.75 0.48 9.18
N ALA A 236 -2.49 1.12 10.09
CA ALA A 236 -3.63 0.52 10.76
C ALA A 236 -4.74 0.09 9.78
N ALA A 237 -4.89 0.80 8.65
CA ALA A 237 -5.85 0.45 7.60
C ALA A 237 -5.32 -0.53 6.56
N SER A 238 -4.03 -0.87 6.56
CA SER A 238 -3.43 -1.83 5.61
C SER A 238 -3.47 -3.26 6.16
N SER A 239 -3.46 -4.25 5.28
CA SER A 239 -3.22 -5.66 5.65
C SER A 239 -1.88 -6.20 5.12
N ALA A 240 -1.12 -5.41 4.34
CA ALA A 240 0.28 -5.65 4.02
C ALA A 240 1.01 -4.34 3.64
N LEU A 241 2.34 -4.36 3.72
CA LEU A 241 3.20 -3.23 3.33
C LEU A 241 4.01 -3.56 2.07
N PHE A 242 4.11 -2.59 1.15
CA PHE A 242 4.76 -2.77 -0.16
C PHE A 242 5.87 -1.74 -0.41
N PRO A 243 6.94 -1.71 0.41
CA PRO A 243 8.05 -0.79 0.18
C PRO A 243 8.75 -1.11 -1.15
N SER A 244 9.08 -0.10 -1.94
CA SER A 244 9.95 -0.28 -3.11
C SER A 244 11.40 -0.28 -2.65
N ILE A 245 12.21 -1.25 -3.06
CA ILE A 245 13.65 -1.34 -2.78
C ILE A 245 14.48 -1.25 -4.06
N TYR A 246 13.94 -0.60 -5.09
CA TYR A 246 14.63 -0.43 -6.37
C TYR A 246 15.89 0.39 -6.18
N LEU A 247 17.03 -0.17 -6.60
CA LEU A 247 18.32 0.49 -6.52
C LEU A 247 18.31 1.78 -7.37
N PRO A 248 18.68 2.93 -6.79
CA PRO A 248 18.83 4.17 -7.53
C PRO A 248 19.88 4.03 -8.63
N PRO A 249 19.71 4.73 -9.77
CA PRO A 249 20.76 4.81 -10.79
C PRO A 249 22.08 5.30 -10.19
N ARG A 250 23.19 4.66 -10.57
CA ARG A 250 24.56 5.04 -10.16
C ARG A 250 24.81 4.97 -8.64
N LEU A 251 23.95 4.32 -7.85
CA LEU A 251 24.29 3.99 -6.46
C LEU A 251 25.49 3.02 -6.47
N PRO A 252 26.62 3.34 -5.82
CA PRO A 252 27.75 2.43 -5.72
C PRO A 252 27.37 1.08 -5.08
N PRO A 253 27.87 -0.07 -5.58
CA PRO A 253 27.58 -1.39 -5.03
C PRO A 253 27.79 -1.50 -3.50
N ALA A 254 28.82 -0.82 -2.97
CA ALA A 254 29.11 -0.75 -1.54
C ALA A 254 27.95 -0.23 -0.68
N HIS A 255 26.96 0.46 -1.27
CA HIS A 255 25.82 1.02 -0.57
C HIS A 255 24.49 0.31 -0.86
N HIS A 256 24.46 -0.72 -1.73
CA HIS A 256 23.22 -1.41 -2.11
C HIS A 256 22.56 -2.07 -0.90
N GLN A 257 23.32 -2.84 -0.12
CA GLN A 257 22.80 -3.51 1.07
C GLN A 257 22.26 -2.50 2.10
N ALA A 258 23.01 -1.43 2.39
CA ALA A 258 22.58 -0.40 3.32
C ALA A 258 21.31 0.32 2.84
N PHE A 259 21.19 0.60 1.54
CA PHE A 259 19.99 1.20 0.96
C PHE A 259 18.75 0.31 1.14
N VAL A 260 18.87 -0.99 0.87
CA VAL A 260 17.75 -1.94 1.01
C VAL A 260 17.41 -2.17 2.47
N ARG A 261 18.43 -2.40 3.32
CA ARG A 261 18.26 -2.70 4.75
C ARG A 261 17.39 -1.66 5.46
N HIS A 262 17.75 -0.37 5.39
CA HIS A 262 17.00 0.67 6.11
C HIS A 262 15.57 0.86 5.60
N ARG A 263 15.29 0.51 4.33
CA ARG A 263 13.93 0.55 3.78
C ARG A 263 13.06 -0.58 4.34
N LEU A 264 13.66 -1.76 4.53
CA LEU A 264 12.99 -2.88 5.16
C LEU A 264 12.83 -2.67 6.67
N GLU A 265 13.86 -2.18 7.36
CA GLU A 265 13.78 -1.82 8.78
C GLU A 265 12.65 -0.81 9.03
N GLU A 266 12.50 0.20 8.18
CA GLU A 266 11.40 1.15 8.31
C GLU A 266 10.03 0.52 8.04
N ALA A 267 9.93 -0.42 7.09
CA ALA A 267 8.72 -1.20 6.86
C ALA A 267 8.34 -2.04 8.08
N PHE A 268 9.29 -2.75 8.68
CA PHE A 268 9.06 -3.52 9.89
C PHE A 268 8.74 -2.64 11.11
N ARG A 269 9.36 -1.46 11.23
CA ARG A 269 9.06 -0.50 12.30
C ARG A 269 7.59 -0.07 12.30
N VAL A 270 7.02 0.21 11.13
CA VAL A 270 5.61 0.63 11.02
C VAL A 270 4.64 -0.54 10.90
N ALA A 271 5.10 -1.77 10.65
CA ALA A 271 4.26 -2.96 10.51
C ALA A 271 3.47 -3.31 11.78
N LEU A 272 3.93 -2.86 12.95
CA LEU A 272 3.26 -3.05 14.24
C LEU A 272 2.16 -2.01 14.53
N ALA A 273 2.05 -0.95 13.73
CA ALA A 273 1.14 0.15 14.01
C ALA A 273 -0.33 -0.28 13.84
N GLY A 274 -1.04 -0.43 14.96
CA GLY A 274 -2.47 -0.73 14.99
C GLY A 274 -2.83 -2.21 14.86
N HIS A 275 -1.85 -3.12 14.96
CA HIS A 275 -2.05 -4.56 14.79
C HIS A 275 -1.44 -5.36 15.94
N PRO A 276 -2.07 -6.47 16.37
CA PRO A 276 -1.51 -7.35 17.41
C PRO A 276 -0.25 -8.09 16.95
N HIS A 277 -0.09 -8.25 15.62
CA HIS A 277 1.06 -8.90 14.99
C HIS A 277 1.57 -8.00 13.85
N PRO A 278 2.87 -8.07 13.50
CA PRO A 278 3.40 -7.30 12.38
C PRO A 278 2.68 -7.62 11.07
N LEU A 279 2.33 -6.57 10.32
CA LEU A 279 1.87 -6.71 8.94
C LEU A 279 2.92 -7.44 8.07
N PRO A 280 2.49 -8.31 7.13
CA PRO A 280 3.36 -8.84 6.10
C PRO A 280 4.06 -7.73 5.31
N VAL A 281 5.37 -7.83 5.15
CA VAL A 281 6.19 -6.89 4.35
C VAL A 281 6.62 -7.58 3.06
N LEU A 282 6.12 -7.10 1.93
CA LEU A 282 6.44 -7.64 0.60
C LEU A 282 7.09 -6.56 -0.25
N ALA A 283 8.43 -6.56 -0.27
CA ALA A 283 9.19 -5.52 -0.92
C ALA A 283 9.20 -5.66 -2.45
N TYR A 284 8.90 -4.56 -3.14
CA TYR A 284 9.02 -4.50 -4.59
C TYR A 284 10.50 -4.38 -4.99
N ALA A 285 11.01 -5.39 -5.68
CA ALA A 285 12.33 -5.43 -6.30
C ALA A 285 12.25 -5.35 -7.84
N ARG A 286 13.34 -4.97 -8.49
CA ARG A 286 13.50 -5.00 -9.95
C ARG A 286 14.68 -5.87 -10.30
N LEU A 287 14.58 -6.56 -11.44
CA LEU A 287 15.71 -7.30 -12.03
C LEU A 287 16.69 -6.39 -12.77
N THR A 288 16.29 -5.14 -13.06
CA THR A 288 17.10 -4.18 -13.80
C THR A 288 17.31 -2.89 -13.02
N HIS A 289 18.44 -2.22 -13.27
CA HIS A 289 18.61 -0.83 -12.87
C HIS A 289 17.49 0.04 -13.48
N ARG A 290 17.05 1.03 -12.70
CA ARG A 290 15.98 1.94 -13.12
C ARG A 290 16.39 2.70 -14.39
N SER A 291 15.53 2.66 -15.40
CA SER A 291 15.68 3.42 -16.66
C SER A 291 16.90 3.09 -17.52
N SER A 292 17.59 1.96 -17.31
CA SER A 292 18.73 1.54 -18.15
C SER A 292 18.50 0.25 -18.93
N GLY A 293 17.52 -0.57 -18.53
CA GLY A 293 17.32 -1.93 -19.08
C GLY A 293 18.42 -2.93 -18.70
N ARG A 294 19.48 -2.51 -18.00
CA ARG A 294 20.59 -3.37 -17.57
C ARG A 294 20.17 -4.18 -16.35
N PHE A 295 20.39 -5.50 -16.39
CA PHE A 295 20.17 -6.37 -15.24
C PHE A 295 21.06 -6.00 -14.05
N LEU A 296 20.59 -6.29 -12.85
CA LEU A 296 21.41 -6.23 -11.64
C LEU A 296 22.50 -7.32 -11.70
N SER A 297 23.67 -7.04 -11.12
CA SER A 297 24.71 -8.06 -10.94
C SER A 297 24.25 -9.12 -9.94
N GLN A 298 24.83 -10.32 -10.06
CA GLN A 298 24.78 -11.34 -9.01
C GLN A 298 25.50 -10.87 -7.74
#